data_AF-A0A0E3BW30-F1
#
_entry.id   AF-A0A0E3BW30-F1
#
_cell.length_a   1.000
_cell.length_b   1.000
_cell.length_c   1.000
_cell.angle_alpha   90.00
_cell.angle_beta   90.00
_cell.angle_gamma   90.00
#
_symmetry.space_group_name_H-M   'P 1'
#
loop_
_entity.id
_entity.type
_entity.pdbx_description
1 polymer ?
#
loop_
_entity_poly.entity_id
_entity_poly.type
_entity_poly.pdbx_seq_one_letter_code
_entity_poly.pdbx_strand_id
1 'polypeptide(L)'
;MKEVPFFIERNTEQWQAMWGGLSEAELNSGDHVCENQETGDCWHYMGSDSNGHHFRHRKHPKTAKRETLIVKSNVTPVQEPELAH
;
A
#
# COMPACT_ATOMS: atom_id res chain seq x y z
N MET A 1 11.03 -20.17 9.43
CA MET A 1 9.59 -19.93 9.64
C MET A 1 8.96 -19.79 8.26
N LYS A 2 7.82 -20.43 7.99
CA LYS A 2 7.07 -20.15 6.75
C LYS A 2 6.44 -18.77 6.92
N GLU A 3 6.75 -17.84 6.02
CA GLU A 3 6.04 -16.56 5.99
C GLU A 3 4.61 -16.83 5.54
N VAL A 4 3.64 -16.45 6.37
CA VAL A 4 2.23 -16.52 6.01
C VAL A 4 1.92 -15.29 5.14
N PRO A 5 1.44 -15.47 3.90
CA PRO A 5 1.22 -14.35 3.00
C PRO A 5 0.05 -13.48 3.49
N PHE A 6 0.21 -12.17 3.37
CA PHE A 6 -0.87 -11.19 3.54
C PHE A 6 -1.47 -10.93 2.15
N PHE A 7 -2.75 -11.27 1.96
CA PHE A 7 -3.43 -11.08 0.69
C PHE A 7 -4.41 -9.92 0.77
N ILE A 8 -4.36 -9.02 -0.21
CA ILE A 8 -5.33 -7.93 -0.36
C ILE A 8 -6.01 -8.08 -1.72
N GLU A 9 -7.32 -8.23 -1.70
CA GLU A 9 -8.13 -8.28 -2.89
C GLU A 9 -8.38 -6.87 -3.43
N ARG A 10 -8.14 -6.67 -4.72
CA ARG A 10 -8.45 -5.40 -5.41
C ARG A 10 -9.95 -5.13 -5.39
N ASN A 11 -10.33 -3.86 -5.42
CA ASN A 11 -11.72 -3.38 -5.44
C ASN A 11 -12.55 -3.73 -4.18
N THR A 12 -11.92 -4.20 -3.11
CA THR A 12 -12.55 -4.35 -1.80
C THR A 12 -12.50 -3.05 -1.00
N GLU A 13 -13.31 -2.94 0.04
CA GLU A 13 -13.25 -1.80 0.98
C GLU A 13 -11.87 -1.67 1.61
N GLN A 14 -11.20 -2.78 1.91
CA GLN A 14 -9.84 -2.79 2.42
C GLN A 14 -8.84 -2.18 1.41
N TRP A 15 -8.98 -2.55 0.13
CA TRP A 15 -8.18 -1.93 -0.94
C TRP A 15 -8.41 -0.43 -1.04
N GLN A 16 -9.66 0.03 -0.95
CA GLN A 16 -9.95 1.46 -0.98
C GLN A 16 -9.42 2.18 0.28
N ALA A 17 -9.56 1.58 1.45
CA ALA A 17 -9.09 2.12 2.71
C ALA A 17 -7.57 2.30 2.73
N MET A 18 -6.78 1.36 2.17
CA MET A 18 -5.32 1.51 2.13
C MET A 18 -4.86 2.69 1.25
N TRP A 19 -5.51 2.91 0.10
CA TRP A 19 -5.23 4.07 -0.77
C TRP A 19 -5.76 5.38 -0.18
N GLY A 20 -6.86 5.33 0.59
CA GLY A 20 -7.35 6.46 1.38
C GLY A 20 -6.36 6.86 2.46
N GLY A 21 -5.90 5.92 3.28
CA GLY A 21 -4.90 6.19 4.32
C GLY A 21 -3.56 6.67 3.75
N LEU A 22 -3.21 6.27 2.52
CA LEU A 22 -2.04 6.80 1.83
C LEU A 22 -2.20 8.29 1.49
N SER A 23 -3.37 8.72 1.02
CA SER A 23 -3.58 10.13 0.62
C SER A 23 -3.58 11.09 1.80
N GLU A 24 -3.96 10.60 2.99
CA GLU A 24 -3.93 11.36 4.25
C GLU A 24 -2.51 11.66 4.76
N ALA A 25 -1.47 11.00 4.21
CA ALA A 25 -0.10 11.33 4.55
C ALA A 25 0.18 12.81 4.23
N GLU A 26 0.86 13.52 5.14
CA GLU A 26 1.18 14.95 4.98
C GLU A 26 1.87 15.24 3.64
N LEU A 27 2.78 14.34 3.25
CA LEU A 27 3.50 14.36 1.97
C LEU A 27 2.55 14.37 0.76
N ASN A 28 1.42 13.70 0.86
CA ASN A 28 0.46 13.54 -0.24
C ASN A 28 -0.59 14.67 -0.23
N SER A 29 -0.91 15.22 0.94
CA SER A 29 -1.88 16.34 1.12
C SER A 29 -3.25 16.06 0.47
N GLY A 30 -3.74 14.84 0.61
CA GLY A 30 -5.04 14.40 0.07
C GLY A 30 -5.00 13.86 -1.35
N ASP A 31 -3.86 13.88 -2.05
CA ASP A 31 -3.71 13.26 -3.37
C ASP A 31 -3.41 11.76 -3.23
N HIS A 32 -4.28 10.92 -3.80
CA HIS A 32 -4.14 9.45 -3.74
C HIS A 32 -3.14 8.91 -4.76
N VAL A 33 -2.89 9.66 -5.83
CA VAL A 33 -2.13 9.24 -7.00
C VAL A 33 -0.71 9.78 -6.92
N CYS A 34 -0.59 11.07 -6.58
CA CYS A 34 0.65 11.84 -6.59
C CYS A 34 1.42 11.69 -7.90
N GLU A 35 0.72 11.79 -9.03
CA GLU A 35 1.33 11.59 -10.35
C GLU A 35 2.46 12.61 -10.61
N ASN A 36 3.65 12.10 -10.89
CA ASN A 36 4.75 12.91 -11.37
C ASN A 36 4.55 13.24 -12.86
N GLN A 37 4.16 14.47 -13.16
CA GLN A 37 3.84 14.94 -14.52
C GLN A 37 4.97 14.79 -15.55
N GLU A 38 6.25 14.73 -15.13
CA GLU A 38 7.37 14.54 -16.05
C GLU A 38 7.55 13.08 -16.49
N THR A 39 7.17 12.14 -15.62
CA THR A 39 7.49 10.71 -15.77
C THR A 39 6.24 9.83 -15.89
N GLY A 40 5.07 10.33 -15.51
CA GLY A 40 3.83 9.56 -15.35
C GLY A 40 3.87 8.58 -14.16
N ASP A 41 4.90 8.63 -13.31
CA ASP A 41 5.03 7.72 -12.17
C ASP A 41 4.05 8.12 -11.06
N CYS A 42 3.44 7.11 -10.45
CA CYS A 42 2.56 7.25 -9.29
C CYS A 42 3.04 6.33 -8.13
N TRP A 43 2.31 6.36 -7.02
CA TRP A 43 2.48 5.37 -5.97
C TRP A 43 2.24 3.94 -6.47
N HIS A 44 3.15 3.03 -6.13
CA HIS A 44 3.01 1.60 -6.34
C HIS A 44 2.74 0.89 -5.02
N TYR A 45 1.73 0.04 -4.98
CA TYR A 45 1.52 -0.90 -3.88
C TYR A 45 2.55 -2.02 -3.96
N MET A 46 3.27 -2.26 -2.86
CA MET A 46 4.40 -3.18 -2.79
C MET A 46 4.07 -4.47 -2.02
N GLY A 47 2.94 -4.52 -1.31
CA GLY A 47 2.53 -5.63 -0.48
C GLY A 47 2.12 -5.20 0.92
N SER A 48 1.71 -6.17 1.73
CA SER A 48 1.37 -5.97 3.13
C SER A 48 2.18 -6.93 4.01
N ASP A 49 2.43 -6.52 5.24
CA ASP A 49 2.97 -7.36 6.30
C ASP A 49 2.30 -7.00 7.65
N SER A 50 2.85 -7.52 8.74
CA SER A 50 2.38 -7.20 10.09
C SER A 50 2.52 -5.72 10.49
N ASN A 51 3.32 -4.94 9.77
CA ASN A 51 3.52 -3.51 10.03
C ASN A 51 2.53 -2.64 9.24
N GLY A 52 2.00 -3.12 8.12
CA GLY A 52 0.98 -2.43 7.33
C GLY A 52 1.09 -2.65 5.83
N HIS A 53 0.50 -1.73 5.08
CA HIS A 53 0.53 -1.68 3.62
C HIS A 53 1.69 -0.82 3.15
N HIS A 54 2.55 -1.39 2.31
CA HIS A 54 3.77 -0.73 1.84
C HIS A 54 3.54 -0.10 0.48
N PHE A 55 3.92 1.17 0.35
CA PHE A 55 3.84 1.93 -0.89
C PHE A 55 5.19 2.51 -1.27
N ARG A 56 5.46 2.60 -2.56
CA ARG A 56 6.67 3.21 -3.12
C ARG A 56 6.36 4.15 -4.27
N HIS A 57 6.85 5.38 -4.18
CA HIS A 57 6.90 6.32 -5.29
C HIS A 57 8.33 6.40 -5.83
N ARG A 58 8.52 6.30 -7.15
CA ARG A 58 9.88 6.33 -7.74
C ARG A 58 10.48 7.74 -7.78
N LYS A 59 9.66 8.75 -8.09
CA LYS A 59 10.04 10.18 -8.06
C LYS A 59 8.84 11.06 -7.63
N HIS A 60 8.61 11.21 -6.33
CA HIS A 60 7.42 11.89 -5.81
C HIS A 60 7.38 13.36 -6.29
N PRO A 61 6.24 13.89 -6.75
CA PRO A 61 6.16 15.22 -7.38
C PRO A 61 6.61 16.36 -6.44
N LYS A 62 6.38 16.23 -5.12
CA LYS A 62 6.77 17.28 -4.15
C LYS A 62 8.24 17.22 -3.73
N THR A 63 8.84 16.04 -3.65
CA THR A 63 10.21 15.87 -3.12
C THR A 63 11.23 15.62 -4.22
N ALA A 64 10.77 15.33 -5.43
CA ALA A 64 11.57 14.92 -6.58
C ALA A 64 12.48 13.70 -6.32
N LYS A 65 12.16 12.90 -5.30
CA LYS A 65 12.96 11.75 -4.84
C LYS A 65 12.10 10.50 -4.74
N ARG A 66 12.75 9.35 -4.57
CA ARG A 66 12.07 8.10 -4.23
C ARG A 66 11.55 8.20 -2.81
N GLU A 67 10.28 7.87 -2.63
CA GLU A 67 9.60 7.87 -1.33
C GLU A 67 9.00 6.50 -1.03
N THR A 68 8.92 6.16 0.24
CA THR A 68 8.26 4.95 0.74
C THR A 68 7.40 5.29 1.94
N LEU A 69 6.18 4.81 1.96
CA LEU A 69 5.25 4.99 3.08
C LEU A 69 4.66 3.65 3.50
N ILE A 70 4.36 3.53 4.79
CA ILE A 70 3.62 2.40 5.35
C ILE A 70 2.32 2.95 5.91
N VAL A 71 1.19 2.50 5.34
CA VAL A 71 -0.14 2.79 5.86
C VAL A 71 -0.51 1.69 6.84
N LYS A 72 -0.86 2.04 8.07
CA LYS A 72 -1.22 1.05 9.10
C LYS A 72 -2.40 0.20 8.61
N SER A 73 -2.28 -1.10 8.82
CA SER A 73 -3.32 -2.06 8.46
C SER A 73 -3.65 -2.94 9.66
N ASN A 74 -4.92 -3.36 9.75
CA ASN A 74 -5.34 -4.44 10.63
C ASN A 74 -5.37 -5.80 9.89
N VAL A 75 -4.61 -5.93 8.79
CA VAL A 75 -4.62 -7.15 7.97
C VAL A 75 -3.98 -8.27 8.78
N THR A 76 -4.73 -9.34 8.99
CA THR A 76 -4.21 -10.57 9.57
C THR A 76 -3.66 -11.47 8.47
N PRO A 77 -2.62 -12.28 8.75
CA PRO A 77 -2.13 -13.27 7.80
C PRO A 77 -3.26 -14.22 7.37
N VAL A 78 -3.28 -14.61 6.10
CA VAL A 78 -4.29 -15.55 5.60
C VAL A 78 -4.10 -16.89 6.32
N GLN A 79 -5.10 -17.34 7.06
CA GLN A 79 -5.08 -18.69 7.65
C GLN A 79 -5.09 -19.70 6.49
N GLU A 80 -4.14 -20.65 6.49
CA GLU A 80 -4.17 -21.77 5.55
C GLU A 80 -5.58 -22.40 5.61
N PRO A 81 -6.26 -22.65 4.47
CA PRO A 81 -7.53 -23.35 4.51
C PRO A 81 -7.28 -24.71 5.15
N GLU A 82 -7.94 -24.99 6.28
CA GLU A 82 -7.94 -26.33 6.86
C GLU A 82 -8.43 -27.27 5.75
N LEU A 83 -7.52 -28.09 5.23
CA LEU A 83 -7.87 -29.24 4.41
C LEU A 83 -8.78 -30.09 5.29
N ALA A 84 -10.08 -30.02 5.03
CA ALA A 84 -11.06 -30.93 5.62
C ALA A 84 -10.60 -32.36 5.31
N HIS A 85 -10.12 -33.04 6.35
CA HIS A 85 -9.75 -34.45 6.33
C HIS A 85 -10.99 -35.34 6.32
#